data_AF-A0A6J3LEE4-F1
#
_entry.id   AF-A0A6J3LEE4-F1
#
_cell.length_a   1.000
_cell.length_b   1.000
_cell.length_c   1.000
_cell.angle_alpha   90.00
_cell.angle_beta   90.00
_cell.angle_gamma   90.00
#
_symmetry.space_group_name_H-M   'P 1'
#
loop_
_entity.id
_entity.type
_entity.pdbx_description
1 polymer ?
#
loop_
_entity_poly.entity_id
_entity_poly.type
_entity_poly.pdbx_seq_one_letter_code
_entity_poly.pdbx_strand_id
1 'polypeptide(L)'
;MFKAVAFADDLAIAYAVKKNGGVSGIVMEIMRTVCDWSEDGHQIGALRGILPNIKGPPGLARRLYYSVWESIIIYGAPVWADAMKYEKDKKIIKRAQRTALCITSTAYRTVSHTALSVLTGNLPIYIKVRMLMGIYERKKIYKNSAVGEEVIERHAEKKEDLEEVKKKASTEWQAERSIYRKRIGKEVDTKCWDCGDPNDDAEHVLFACPKWINRRIEFENFLGVRISVDNLVDTVVTRDKYWRKFREFCKGIMRYRRDMEKAMESANRRGATSTRR
;
A
#
# COMPACT_ATOMS: atom_id res chain seq x y z
N MET A 1 12.86 15.22 -18.74
CA MET A 1 12.17 14.17 -17.96
C MET A 1 10.84 13.79 -18.62
N PHE A 2 9.86 14.69 -18.72
CA PHE A 2 8.55 14.40 -19.34
C PHE A 2 8.61 13.98 -20.83
N LYS A 3 9.51 14.53 -21.64
CA LYS A 3 9.59 14.23 -23.09
C LYS A 3 10.08 12.81 -23.42
N ALA A 4 10.93 12.21 -22.58
CA ALA A 4 11.44 10.85 -22.81
C ALA A 4 10.44 9.78 -22.37
N VAL A 5 9.72 10.05 -21.28
CA VAL A 5 8.61 9.21 -20.80
C VAL A 5 7.46 9.25 -21.79
N ALA A 6 7.05 10.43 -22.24
CA ALA A 6 6.03 10.58 -23.29
C ALA A 6 6.41 9.85 -24.59
N PHE A 7 7.69 9.90 -25.01
CA PHE A 7 8.13 9.20 -26.21
C PHE A 7 8.11 7.67 -26.06
N ALA A 8 8.51 7.13 -24.90
CA ALA A 8 8.42 5.70 -24.63
C ALA A 8 6.96 5.23 -24.50
N ASP A 9 6.11 6.07 -23.91
CA ASP A 9 4.66 5.84 -23.75
C ASP A 9 3.94 5.87 -25.10
N ASP A 10 4.24 6.84 -25.96
CA ASP A 10 3.70 6.94 -27.33
C ASP A 10 4.15 5.75 -28.20
N LEU A 11 5.40 5.28 -28.02
CA LEU A 11 5.90 4.06 -28.68
C LEU A 11 5.16 2.81 -28.20
N ALA A 12 4.92 2.68 -26.89
CA ALA A 12 4.24 1.53 -26.29
C ALA A 12 2.77 1.47 -26.70
N ILE A 13 2.09 2.61 -26.76
CA ILE A 13 0.70 2.73 -27.25
C ILE A 13 0.65 2.41 -28.75
N ALA A 14 1.57 2.95 -29.56
CA ALA A 14 1.64 2.68 -30.99
C ALA A 14 1.91 1.20 -31.31
N TYR A 15 2.69 0.50 -30.47
CA TYR A 15 3.00 -0.92 -30.66
C TYR A 15 1.89 -1.86 -30.14
N ALA A 16 1.25 -1.54 -29.01
CA ALA A 16 0.18 -2.35 -28.43
C ALA A 16 -1.09 -2.38 -29.30
N VAL A 17 -1.35 -1.33 -30.09
CA VAL A 17 -2.50 -1.26 -31.02
C VAL A 17 -2.33 -2.19 -32.24
N LYS A 18 -1.13 -2.72 -32.52
CA LYS A 18 -0.83 -3.25 -33.87
C LYS A 18 -0.91 -4.76 -34.09
N LYS A 19 -1.01 -5.69 -33.10
CA LYS A 19 -1.30 -7.12 -33.41
C LYS A 19 -1.52 -8.04 -32.19
N ASN A 20 -2.50 -8.95 -32.31
CA ASN A 20 -2.69 -10.14 -31.49
C ASN A 20 -1.65 -11.22 -31.85
N GLY A 21 -0.86 -11.70 -30.88
CA GLY A 21 -0.23 -13.04 -30.98
C GLY A 21 1.27 -13.21 -30.66
N GLY A 22 2.07 -12.15 -30.54
CA GLY A 22 3.52 -12.27 -30.26
C GLY A 22 4.10 -11.26 -29.25
N VAL A 23 3.22 -10.51 -28.59
CA VAL A 23 3.53 -9.20 -27.98
C VAL A 23 4.08 -9.29 -26.55
N SER A 24 4.04 -10.46 -25.90
CA SER A 24 4.54 -10.62 -24.54
C SER A 24 6.03 -10.25 -24.44
N GLY A 25 6.87 -10.63 -25.41
CA GLY A 25 8.30 -10.31 -25.39
C GLY A 25 8.60 -8.81 -25.44
N ILE A 26 8.02 -8.10 -26.40
CA ILE A 26 8.25 -6.67 -26.62
C ILE A 26 7.63 -5.83 -25.49
N VAL A 27 6.43 -6.18 -25.02
CA VAL A 27 5.82 -5.50 -23.87
C VAL A 27 6.66 -5.69 -22.62
N MET A 28 7.19 -6.90 -22.41
CA MET A 28 8.10 -7.15 -21.29
C MET A 28 9.44 -6.44 -21.43
N GLU A 29 9.93 -6.24 -22.65
CA GLU A 29 11.15 -5.49 -22.94
C GLU A 29 10.96 -3.99 -22.72
N ILE A 30 9.83 -3.41 -23.14
CA ILE A 30 9.47 -2.02 -22.83
C ILE A 30 9.27 -1.83 -21.33
N MET A 31 8.53 -2.74 -20.68
CA MET A 31 8.33 -2.67 -19.23
C MET A 31 9.65 -2.77 -18.47
N ARG A 32 10.56 -3.64 -18.94
CA ARG A 32 11.93 -3.73 -18.42
C ARG A 32 12.68 -2.42 -18.66
N THR A 33 12.65 -1.86 -19.86
CA THR A 33 13.30 -0.57 -20.16
C THR A 33 12.78 0.57 -19.28
N VAL A 34 11.47 0.65 -19.02
CA VAL A 34 10.89 1.67 -18.12
C VAL A 34 11.32 1.43 -16.67
N CYS A 35 11.31 0.17 -16.21
CA CYS A 35 11.79 -0.21 -14.89
C CYS A 35 13.29 0.06 -14.73
N ASP A 36 14.09 -0.33 -15.71
CA ASP A 36 15.54 -0.16 -15.76
C ASP A 36 15.90 1.32 -15.85
N TRP A 37 15.21 2.12 -16.68
CA TRP A 37 15.35 3.58 -16.71
C TRP A 37 15.08 4.23 -15.35
N SER A 38 14.11 3.70 -14.60
CA SER A 38 13.85 4.14 -13.23
C SER A 38 14.89 3.63 -12.22
N GLU A 39 15.58 2.54 -12.55
CA GLU A 39 16.68 1.93 -11.78
C GLU A 39 18.07 2.45 -12.18
N ASP A 40 18.19 3.13 -13.31
CA ASP A 40 19.46 3.45 -13.94
C ASP A 40 20.34 4.26 -12.99
N GLY A 41 21.61 3.84 -12.91
CA GLY A 41 22.58 4.37 -11.95
C GLY A 41 22.78 5.89 -12.02
N HIS A 42 22.38 6.53 -13.11
CA HIS A 42 22.40 7.98 -13.25
C HIS A 42 21.28 8.68 -12.46
N GLN A 43 20.02 8.20 -12.55
CA GLN A 43 18.92 8.76 -11.75
C GLN A 43 19.04 8.34 -10.29
N ILE A 44 19.28 7.05 -10.01
CA ILE A 44 19.41 6.58 -8.63
C ILE A 44 20.67 7.10 -7.96
N GLY A 45 21.77 7.25 -8.69
CA GLY A 45 23.00 7.88 -8.21
C GLY A 45 22.79 9.35 -7.88
N ALA A 46 22.17 10.11 -8.78
CA ALA A 46 21.79 11.51 -8.51
C ALA A 46 20.81 11.63 -7.34
N LEU A 47 19.81 10.76 -7.27
CA LEU A 47 18.85 10.70 -6.16
C LEU A 47 19.50 10.29 -4.85
N ARG A 48 20.51 9.43 -4.84
CA ARG A 48 21.27 9.12 -3.61
C ARG A 48 22.12 10.29 -3.14
N GLY A 49 22.60 11.13 -4.05
CA GLY A 49 23.27 12.39 -3.72
C GLY A 49 22.30 13.43 -3.14
N ILE A 50 21.10 13.54 -3.71
CA ILE A 50 20.07 14.51 -3.29
C ILE A 50 19.27 14.02 -2.07
N LEU A 51 19.03 12.71 -1.97
CA LEU A 51 18.24 12.02 -0.95
C LEU A 51 19.11 11.01 -0.18
N PRO A 52 20.20 11.43 0.49
CA PRO A 52 21.02 10.49 1.25
C PRO A 52 20.20 9.84 2.37
N ASN A 53 20.53 8.58 2.70
CA ASN A 53 19.81 7.83 3.74
C ASN A 53 19.93 8.49 5.12
N ILE A 54 21.05 9.14 5.40
CA ILE A 54 21.34 9.81 6.67
C ILE A 54 21.44 11.32 6.39
N LYS A 55 20.77 12.15 7.19
CA LYS A 55 20.72 13.62 7.05
C LYS A 55 20.14 14.16 5.72
N GLY A 56 19.43 13.33 4.95
CA GLY A 56 18.74 13.80 3.73
C GLY A 56 17.43 14.54 4.00
N PRO A 57 16.82 15.13 2.96
CA PRO A 57 15.65 16.01 3.05
C PRO A 57 14.42 15.34 3.67
N PRO A 58 13.40 16.09 4.14
CA PRO A 58 12.27 15.55 4.88
C PRO A 58 11.46 14.50 4.09
N GLY A 59 10.73 13.65 4.80
CA GLY A 59 9.98 12.52 4.21
C GLY A 59 8.94 12.90 3.14
N LEU A 60 8.53 14.17 3.06
CA LEU A 60 7.62 14.64 2.01
C LEU A 60 8.26 14.60 0.62
N ALA A 61 9.51 15.07 0.47
CA ALA A 61 10.21 15.05 -0.82
C ALA A 61 10.41 13.60 -1.33
N ARG A 62 10.71 12.69 -0.41
CA ARG A 62 10.83 11.25 -0.68
C ARG A 62 9.50 10.61 -1.10
N ARG A 63 8.39 11.00 -0.48
CA ARG A 63 7.05 10.53 -0.90
C ARG A 63 6.68 11.06 -2.28
N LEU A 64 6.98 12.33 -2.58
CA LEU A 64 6.76 12.90 -3.91
C LEU A 64 7.51 12.11 -4.99
N TYR A 65 8.77 11.73 -4.73
CA TYR A 65 9.51 10.86 -5.62
C TYR A 65 8.78 9.54 -5.89
N TYR A 66 8.36 8.83 -4.84
CA TYR A 66 7.60 7.59 -5.01
C TYR A 66 6.31 7.80 -5.78
N SER A 67 5.56 8.88 -5.50
CA SER A 67 4.34 9.21 -6.23
C SER A 67 4.59 9.44 -7.72
N VAL A 68 5.65 10.17 -8.09
CA VAL A 68 6.03 10.38 -9.49
C VAL A 68 6.42 9.07 -10.16
N TRP A 69 7.30 8.29 -9.51
CA TRP A 69 7.70 6.97 -9.99
C TRP A 69 6.49 6.06 -10.19
N GLU A 70 5.60 6.02 -9.19
CA GLU A 70 4.39 5.22 -9.23
C GLU A 70 3.47 5.67 -10.37
N SER A 71 3.30 6.96 -10.61
CA SER A 71 2.50 7.50 -11.73
C SER A 71 3.02 7.04 -13.09
N ILE A 72 4.34 7.04 -13.31
CA ILE A 72 4.96 6.58 -14.56
C ILE A 72 4.67 5.11 -14.78
N ILE A 73 4.82 4.30 -13.74
CA ILE A 73 4.56 2.87 -13.81
C ILE A 73 3.05 2.64 -14.00
N ILE A 74 2.17 3.15 -13.16
CA ILE A 74 0.75 2.82 -13.30
C ILE A 74 0.09 3.33 -14.60
N TYR A 75 0.70 4.28 -15.31
CA TYR A 75 0.20 4.76 -16.60
C TYR A 75 0.02 3.62 -17.62
N GLY A 76 0.98 2.71 -17.72
CA GLY A 76 0.91 1.56 -18.61
C GLY A 76 0.12 0.36 -18.06
N ALA A 77 -0.64 0.54 -16.98
CA ALA A 77 -1.36 -0.56 -16.33
C ALA A 77 -2.23 -1.41 -17.28
N PRO A 78 -2.99 -0.83 -18.26
CA PRO A 78 -3.77 -1.63 -19.19
C PRO A 78 -2.94 -2.53 -20.11
N VAL A 79 -1.67 -2.19 -20.35
CA VAL A 79 -0.76 -2.95 -21.20
C VAL A 79 -0.09 -4.07 -20.42
N TRP A 80 0.23 -3.84 -19.14
CA TRP A 80 1.05 -4.76 -18.35
C TRP A 80 0.26 -5.68 -17.41
N ALA A 81 -1.03 -5.42 -17.17
CA ALA A 81 -1.82 -6.15 -16.19
C ALA A 81 -1.88 -7.66 -16.44
N ASP A 82 -1.95 -8.09 -17.70
CA ASP A 82 -1.93 -9.51 -18.04
C ASP A 82 -0.58 -10.16 -17.75
N ALA A 83 0.53 -9.45 -17.94
CA ALA A 83 1.86 -9.94 -17.60
C ALA A 83 2.01 -10.15 -16.08
N MET A 84 1.27 -9.40 -15.25
CA MET A 84 1.29 -9.58 -13.79
C MET A 84 0.70 -10.92 -13.31
N LYS A 85 0.13 -11.73 -14.21
CA LYS A 85 -0.26 -13.12 -13.89
C LYS A 85 0.97 -14.02 -13.69
N TYR A 86 2.09 -13.71 -14.33
CA TYR A 86 3.29 -14.55 -14.33
C TYR A 86 4.33 -14.07 -13.31
N GLU A 87 4.85 -15.00 -12.48
CA GLU A 87 5.80 -14.65 -11.42
C GLU A 87 7.13 -14.12 -11.97
N LYS A 88 7.55 -14.58 -13.16
CA LYS A 88 8.75 -14.06 -13.85
C LYS A 88 8.67 -12.55 -14.10
N ASP A 89 7.49 -12.05 -14.47
CA ASP A 89 7.26 -10.66 -14.87
C ASP A 89 7.05 -9.80 -13.63
N LYS A 90 6.39 -10.35 -12.60
CA LYS A 90 6.30 -9.72 -11.27
C LYS A 90 7.68 -9.45 -10.66
N LYS A 91 8.70 -10.29 -10.90
CA LYS A 91 10.05 -10.08 -10.35
C LYS A 91 10.66 -8.75 -10.83
N ILE A 92 10.39 -8.33 -12.06
CA ILE A 92 10.89 -7.07 -12.62
C ILE A 92 10.27 -5.89 -11.86
N ILE A 93 8.94 -5.85 -11.73
CA ILE A 93 8.25 -4.80 -10.97
C ILE A 93 8.64 -4.82 -9.49
N LYS A 94 8.74 -6.00 -8.87
CA LYS A 94 9.13 -6.14 -7.46
C LYS A 94 10.52 -5.52 -7.24
N ARG A 95 11.45 -5.72 -8.17
CA ARG A 95 12.79 -5.12 -8.11
C ARG A 95 12.73 -3.59 -8.20
N ALA A 96 12.02 -3.06 -9.19
CA ALA A 96 11.89 -1.62 -9.41
C ALA A 96 11.21 -0.92 -8.23
N GLN A 97 10.08 -1.45 -7.78
CA GLN A 97 9.35 -0.93 -6.63
C GLN A 97 10.20 -1.00 -5.36
N ARG A 98 10.93 -2.10 -5.13
CA ARG A 98 11.81 -2.24 -3.96
C ARG A 98 12.85 -1.13 -3.94
N THR A 99 13.42 -0.80 -5.09
CA THR A 99 14.41 0.27 -5.21
C THR A 99 13.80 1.64 -4.88
N ALA A 100 12.62 1.96 -5.44
CA ALA A 100 11.90 3.20 -5.14
C ALA A 100 11.50 3.29 -3.64
N LEU A 101 11.05 2.18 -3.06
CA LEU A 101 10.67 2.10 -1.65
C LEU A 101 11.87 2.21 -0.71
N CYS A 102 13.02 1.64 -1.06
CA CYS A 102 14.27 1.82 -0.29
C CYS A 102 14.64 3.30 -0.19
N ILE A 103 14.57 4.05 -1.31
CA ILE A 103 14.85 5.49 -1.34
C ILE A 103 13.84 6.22 -0.44
N THR A 104 12.56 5.87 -0.56
CA THR A 104 11.47 6.56 0.15
C THR A 104 11.53 6.38 1.66
N SER A 105 11.83 5.15 2.09
CA SER A 105 11.90 4.75 3.50
C SER A 105 13.28 4.91 4.12
N THR A 106 14.31 5.33 3.35
CA THR A 106 15.72 5.33 3.76
C THR A 106 16.24 3.96 4.23
N ALA A 107 15.55 2.89 3.84
CA ALA A 107 15.89 1.54 4.26
C ALA A 107 17.16 1.02 3.56
N TYR A 108 17.81 0.07 4.20
CA TYR A 108 18.97 -0.61 3.61
C TYR A 108 18.57 -1.44 2.38
N ARG A 109 19.49 -1.59 1.44
CA ARG A 109 19.29 -2.37 0.20
C ARG A 109 18.99 -3.85 0.42
N THR A 110 19.19 -4.37 1.64
CA THR A 110 18.94 -5.77 2.03
C THR A 110 17.49 -6.02 2.40
N VAL A 111 16.70 -4.96 2.61
CA VAL A 111 15.29 -5.10 2.99
C VAL A 111 14.49 -5.65 1.80
N SER A 112 13.70 -6.70 2.06
CA SER A 112 12.86 -7.35 1.04
C SER A 112 11.75 -6.42 0.55
N HIS A 113 11.28 -6.63 -0.68
CA HIS A 113 10.17 -5.87 -1.27
C HIS A 113 8.91 -5.89 -0.38
N THR A 114 8.46 -7.07 0.04
CA THR A 114 7.25 -7.21 0.88
C THR A 114 7.38 -6.45 2.20
N ALA A 115 8.57 -6.51 2.83
CA ALA A 115 8.84 -5.76 4.05
C ALA A 115 8.70 -4.25 3.83
N LEU A 116 9.27 -3.72 2.75
CA LEU A 116 9.17 -2.30 2.41
C LEU A 116 7.73 -1.89 2.11
N SER A 117 6.97 -2.70 1.38
CA SER A 117 5.56 -2.45 1.09
C SER A 117 4.73 -2.36 2.38
N VAL A 118 4.97 -3.27 3.33
CA VAL A 118 4.34 -3.24 4.66
C VAL A 118 4.75 -2.00 5.45
N LEU A 119 6.05 -1.69 5.52
CA LEU A 119 6.58 -0.58 6.31
C LEU A 119 6.16 0.79 5.78
N THR A 120 6.10 0.94 4.46
CA THR A 120 5.74 2.20 3.80
C THR A 120 4.24 2.36 3.57
N GLY A 121 3.47 1.29 3.78
CA GLY A 121 2.02 1.28 3.52
C GLY A 121 1.68 1.32 2.03
N ASN A 122 2.60 0.94 1.14
CA ASN A 122 2.37 0.93 -0.30
C ASN A 122 1.86 -0.42 -0.77
N LEU A 123 0.79 -0.41 -1.58
CA LEU A 123 0.30 -1.60 -2.26
C LEU A 123 1.38 -2.08 -3.25
N PRO A 124 1.70 -3.39 -3.31
CA PRO A 124 2.55 -3.92 -4.36
C PRO A 124 2.05 -3.54 -5.75
N ILE A 125 2.93 -3.02 -6.61
CA ILE A 125 2.54 -2.48 -7.91
C ILE A 125 1.90 -3.54 -8.81
N TYR A 126 2.32 -4.80 -8.74
CA TYR A 126 1.69 -5.88 -9.53
C TYR A 126 0.23 -6.13 -9.12
N ILE A 127 -0.15 -5.83 -7.87
CA ILE A 127 -1.55 -5.86 -7.42
C ILE A 127 -2.25 -4.59 -7.90
N LYS A 128 -1.60 -3.43 -7.72
CA LYS A 128 -2.14 -2.12 -8.12
C LYS A 128 -2.44 -2.03 -9.61
N VAL A 129 -1.56 -2.55 -10.46
CA VAL A 129 -1.71 -2.57 -11.92
C VAL A 129 -2.93 -3.39 -12.35
N ARG A 130 -3.13 -4.59 -11.78
CA ARG A 130 -4.33 -5.40 -12.04
C ARG A 130 -5.60 -4.73 -11.56
N MET A 131 -5.56 -4.09 -10.38
CA MET A 131 -6.68 -3.30 -9.86
C MET A 131 -7.04 -2.15 -10.81
N LEU A 132 -6.04 -1.41 -11.30
CA LEU A 132 -6.25 -0.30 -12.22
C LEU A 132 -6.76 -0.76 -13.59
N MET A 133 -6.33 -1.93 -14.07
CA MET A 133 -6.90 -2.52 -15.28
C MET A 133 -8.38 -2.87 -15.10
N GLY A 134 -8.76 -3.49 -13.98
CA GLY A 134 -10.17 -3.74 -13.68
C GLY A 134 -11.01 -2.46 -13.62
N ILE A 135 -10.45 -1.39 -13.03
CA ILE A 135 -11.07 -0.05 -13.04
C ILE A 135 -11.21 0.49 -14.47
N TYR A 136 -10.19 0.33 -15.32
CA TYR A 136 -10.20 0.77 -16.71
C TYR A 136 -11.26 0.04 -17.54
N GLU A 137 -11.36 -1.29 -17.42
CA GLU A 137 -12.36 -2.12 -18.10
C GLU A 137 -13.79 -1.73 -17.69
N ARG A 138 -14.06 -1.62 -16.38
CA ARG A 138 -15.35 -1.15 -15.85
C ARG A 138 -15.71 0.23 -16.41
N LYS A 139 -14.78 1.19 -16.35
CA LYS A 139 -14.98 2.55 -16.90
C LYS A 139 -15.24 2.54 -18.40
N LYS A 140 -14.61 1.65 -19.16
CA LYS A 140 -14.85 1.48 -20.60
C LYS A 140 -16.26 0.96 -20.88
N ILE A 141 -16.76 0.01 -20.09
CA ILE A 141 -18.14 -0.48 -20.17
C ILE A 141 -19.13 0.68 -19.97
N TYR A 142 -19.01 1.43 -18.87
CA TYR A 142 -19.89 2.57 -18.60
C TYR A 142 -19.82 3.66 -19.67
N LYS A 143 -18.64 3.90 -20.26
CA LYS A 143 -18.48 4.88 -21.35
C LYS A 143 -19.19 4.41 -22.63
N ASN A 144 -19.16 3.11 -22.91
CA ASN A 144 -19.78 2.53 -24.10
C ASN A 144 -21.30 2.33 -23.94
N SER A 145 -21.79 2.18 -22.70
CA SER A 145 -23.21 2.05 -22.37
C SER A 145 -23.94 3.39 -22.17
N ALA A 146 -23.28 4.53 -22.38
CA ALA A 146 -23.85 5.86 -22.15
C ALA A 146 -24.82 6.28 -23.28
N VAL A 147 -26.09 5.84 -23.15
CA VAL A 147 -27.29 6.42 -23.77
C VAL A 147 -28.29 6.74 -22.64
N GLY A 148 -28.93 7.92 -22.66
CA GLY A 148 -30.12 8.24 -21.82
C GLY A 148 -29.90 8.63 -20.34
N GLU A 149 -30.99 9.02 -19.64
CA GLU A 149 -31.08 9.96 -18.50
C GLU A 149 -31.17 9.35 -17.06
N GLU A 150 -30.83 8.08 -16.85
CA GLU A 150 -30.78 7.43 -15.50
C GLU A 150 -29.53 7.80 -14.69
N VAL A 151 -29.28 9.08 -14.44
CA VAL A 151 -27.95 9.55 -14.01
C VAL A 151 -27.59 9.10 -12.58
N ILE A 152 -28.50 9.09 -11.60
CA ILE A 152 -28.14 8.87 -10.18
C ILE A 152 -27.85 7.40 -9.84
N GLU A 153 -28.72 6.46 -10.23
CA GLU A 153 -28.54 5.03 -9.95
C GLU A 153 -27.27 4.47 -10.60
N ARG A 154 -26.99 4.87 -11.86
CA ARG A 154 -25.74 4.50 -12.55
C ARG A 154 -24.47 5.04 -11.88
N HIS A 155 -24.54 6.16 -11.13
CA HIS A 155 -23.39 6.65 -10.36
C HIS A 155 -23.16 5.82 -9.10
N ALA A 156 -24.23 5.35 -8.44
CA ALA A 156 -24.12 4.47 -7.27
C ALA A 156 -23.57 3.10 -7.66
N GLU A 157 -24.12 2.47 -8.71
CA GLU A 157 -23.62 1.19 -9.25
C GLU A 157 -22.17 1.28 -9.68
N LYS A 158 -21.81 2.32 -10.44
CA LYS A 158 -20.41 2.57 -10.84
C LYS A 158 -19.49 2.73 -9.64
N LYS A 159 -19.94 3.37 -8.55
CA LYS A 159 -19.13 3.53 -7.34
C LYS A 159 -18.94 2.17 -6.66
N GLU A 160 -19.98 1.37 -6.54
CA GLU A 160 -19.94 0.04 -5.93
C GLU A 160 -19.02 -0.91 -6.70
N ASP A 161 -19.17 -0.98 -8.03
CA ASP A 161 -18.35 -1.79 -8.92
C ASP A 161 -16.85 -1.46 -8.84
N LEU A 162 -16.53 -0.17 -8.74
CA LEU A 162 -15.16 0.31 -8.58
C LEU A 162 -14.62 -0.01 -7.18
N GLU A 163 -15.47 0.04 -6.15
CA GLU A 163 -15.10 -0.28 -4.79
C GLU A 163 -14.86 -1.78 -4.61
N GLU A 164 -15.64 -2.63 -5.29
CA GLU A 164 -15.42 -4.08 -5.34
C GLU A 164 -14.02 -4.42 -5.87
N VAL A 165 -13.59 -3.77 -6.96
CA VAL A 165 -12.25 -3.99 -7.54
C VAL A 165 -11.15 -3.62 -6.55
N LYS A 166 -11.32 -2.51 -5.80
CA LYS A 166 -10.38 -2.12 -4.74
C LYS A 166 -10.40 -3.08 -3.56
N LYS A 167 -11.59 -3.54 -3.13
CA LYS A 167 -11.75 -4.54 -2.06
C LYS A 167 -10.99 -5.81 -2.39
N LYS A 168 -11.14 -6.33 -3.62
CA LYS A 168 -10.40 -7.50 -4.10
C LYS A 168 -8.89 -7.32 -4.05
N ALA A 169 -8.38 -6.15 -4.46
CA ALA A 169 -6.96 -5.84 -4.37
C ALA A 169 -6.47 -5.75 -2.91
N SER A 170 -7.32 -5.21 -2.02
CA SER A 170 -7.04 -5.12 -0.58
C SER A 170 -6.96 -6.50 0.07
N THR A 171 -7.91 -7.39 -0.21
CA THR A 171 -7.93 -8.76 0.35
C THR A 171 -6.74 -9.59 -0.14
N GLU A 172 -6.37 -9.47 -1.43
CA GLU A 172 -5.18 -10.10 -1.97
C GLU A 172 -3.91 -9.63 -1.24
N TRP A 173 -3.77 -8.32 -1.02
CA TRP A 173 -2.63 -7.78 -0.28
C TRP A 173 -2.63 -8.21 1.19
N GLN A 174 -3.79 -8.26 1.84
CA GLN A 174 -3.91 -8.75 3.21
C GLN A 174 -3.41 -10.20 3.34
N ALA A 175 -3.75 -11.07 2.38
CA ALA A 175 -3.29 -12.45 2.34
C ALA A 175 -1.75 -12.54 2.20
N GLU A 176 -1.16 -11.82 1.24
CA GLU A 176 0.31 -11.81 1.07
C GLU A 176 1.05 -11.22 2.28
N ARG A 177 0.49 -10.16 2.87
CA ARG A 177 1.01 -9.54 4.09
C ARG A 177 1.01 -10.52 5.26
N SER A 178 -0.04 -11.33 5.40
CA SER A 178 -0.11 -12.32 6.48
C SER A 178 0.98 -13.38 6.34
N ILE A 179 1.23 -13.89 5.12
CA ILE A 179 2.32 -14.83 4.85
C ILE A 179 3.67 -14.21 5.27
N TYR A 180 3.91 -12.93 4.94
CA TYR A 180 5.12 -12.23 5.34
C TYR A 180 5.27 -12.12 6.87
N ARG A 181 4.20 -11.74 7.58
CA ARG A 181 4.23 -11.61 9.05
C ARG A 181 4.49 -12.94 9.74
N LYS A 182 3.89 -14.05 9.25
CA LYS A 182 4.19 -15.41 9.71
C LYS A 182 5.67 -15.75 9.53
N ARG A 183 6.24 -15.47 8.35
CA ARG A 183 7.67 -15.74 8.04
C ARG A 183 8.64 -15.02 8.97
N ILE A 184 8.32 -13.81 9.43
CA ILE A 184 9.17 -13.07 10.37
C ILE A 184 8.80 -13.32 11.84
N GLY A 185 7.93 -14.30 12.11
CA GLY A 185 7.51 -14.66 13.47
C GLY A 185 6.68 -13.59 14.18
N LYS A 186 6.05 -12.67 13.43
CA LYS A 186 5.25 -11.55 13.96
C LYS A 186 3.75 -11.80 13.96
N GLU A 187 3.28 -12.92 13.41
CA GLU A 187 1.87 -13.33 13.42
C GLU A 187 1.86 -14.85 13.65
N VAL A 188 1.56 -15.26 14.89
CA VAL A 188 1.44 -16.68 15.28
C VAL A 188 -0.02 -17.12 15.14
N ASP A 189 -0.94 -16.21 15.44
CA ASP A 189 -2.38 -16.31 15.24
C ASP A 189 -2.96 -14.94 14.80
N THR A 190 -4.25 -14.91 14.46
CA THR A 190 -4.99 -13.68 14.15
C THR A 190 -5.54 -13.01 15.41
N LYS A 191 -5.21 -13.53 16.60
CA LYS A 191 -5.89 -13.13 17.83
C LYS A 191 -5.40 -11.77 18.30
N CYS A 192 -6.31 -10.97 18.83
CA CYS A 192 -6.00 -9.71 19.46
C CYS A 192 -5.03 -9.94 20.61
N TRP A 193 -3.83 -9.37 20.50
CA TRP A 193 -2.79 -9.45 21.54
C TRP A 193 -3.34 -8.99 22.90
N ASP A 194 -4.17 -7.95 22.90
CA ASP A 194 -4.60 -7.27 24.12
C ASP A 194 -5.68 -8.02 24.93
N CYS A 195 -6.51 -8.83 24.27
CA CYS A 195 -7.66 -9.48 24.92
C CYS A 195 -7.98 -10.91 24.44
N GLY A 196 -7.25 -11.44 23.46
CA GLY A 196 -7.41 -12.80 22.95
C GLY A 196 -8.58 -13.03 21.98
N ASP A 197 -9.26 -11.96 21.55
CA ASP A 197 -10.31 -12.03 20.52
C ASP A 197 -9.78 -12.66 19.22
N PRO A 198 -10.55 -13.43 18.44
CA PRO A 198 -10.08 -14.03 17.18
C PRO A 198 -9.55 -13.05 16.12
N ASN A 199 -9.90 -11.77 16.19
CA ASN A 199 -9.55 -10.74 15.20
C ASN A 199 -8.72 -9.59 15.81
N ASP A 200 -7.43 -9.51 15.49
CA ASP A 200 -6.57 -8.34 15.77
C ASP A 200 -6.60 -7.32 14.62
N ASP A 201 -7.77 -6.73 14.38
CA ASP A 201 -7.92 -5.64 13.42
C ASP A 201 -8.20 -4.29 14.11
N ALA A 202 -8.11 -3.21 13.32
CA ALA A 202 -8.33 -1.87 13.84
C ALA A 202 -9.78 -1.69 14.31
N GLU A 203 -10.74 -2.39 13.72
CA GLU A 203 -12.16 -2.27 14.10
C GLU A 203 -12.38 -2.83 15.50
N HIS A 204 -11.91 -4.05 15.76
CA HIS A 204 -11.90 -4.64 17.09
C HIS A 204 -11.20 -3.71 18.09
N VAL A 205 -9.97 -3.27 17.79
CA VAL A 205 -9.19 -2.41 18.69
C VAL A 205 -9.87 -1.07 18.99
N LEU A 206 -10.50 -0.46 17.99
CA LEU A 206 -11.11 0.86 18.12
C LEU A 206 -12.53 0.84 18.66
N PHE A 207 -13.30 -0.25 18.51
CA PHE A 207 -14.74 -0.27 18.82
C PHE A 207 -15.20 -1.40 19.74
N ALA A 208 -14.46 -2.52 19.85
CA ALA A 208 -14.89 -3.69 20.65
C ALA A 208 -13.94 -4.08 21.78
N CYS A 209 -12.64 -3.84 21.64
CA CYS A 209 -11.62 -4.42 22.52
C CYS A 209 -11.81 -3.99 24.00
N PRO A 210 -11.99 -4.94 24.94
CA PRO A 210 -12.25 -4.63 26.34
C PRO A 210 -11.04 -4.01 27.04
N LYS A 211 -9.81 -4.32 26.58
CA LYS A 211 -8.58 -3.69 27.11
C LYS A 211 -8.60 -2.17 26.97
N TRP A 212 -9.23 -1.65 25.91
CA TRP A 212 -9.23 -0.24 25.56
C TRP A 212 -10.51 0.50 25.95
N ILE A 213 -11.40 -0.15 26.71
CA ILE A 213 -12.73 0.39 27.05
C ILE A 213 -12.67 1.75 27.76
N ASN A 214 -11.83 1.89 28.79
CA ASN A 214 -11.72 3.15 29.55
C ASN A 214 -11.27 4.30 28.64
N ARG A 215 -10.29 4.02 27.78
CA ARG A 215 -9.75 5.00 26.84
C ARG A 215 -10.77 5.39 25.78
N ARG A 216 -11.62 4.45 25.38
CA ARG A 216 -12.72 4.67 24.43
C ARG A 216 -13.80 5.53 25.06
N ILE A 217 -14.24 5.21 26.28
CA ILE A 217 -15.23 6.00 27.02
C ILE A 217 -14.75 7.44 27.21
N GLU A 218 -13.49 7.65 27.59
CA GLU A 218 -12.90 8.99 27.68
C GLU A 218 -12.96 9.75 26.35
N PHE A 219 -12.74 9.05 25.25
CA PHE A 219 -12.80 9.63 23.92
C PHE A 219 -14.24 9.95 23.49
N GLU A 220 -15.17 9.02 23.69
CA GLU A 220 -16.61 9.22 23.43
C GLU A 220 -17.19 10.36 24.26
N ASN A 221 -16.84 10.46 25.53
CA ASN A 221 -17.25 11.57 26.41
C ASN A 221 -16.71 12.92 25.92
N PHE A 222 -15.48 12.95 25.38
CA PHE A 222 -14.92 14.17 24.79
C PHE A 222 -15.62 14.59 23.49
N LEU A 223 -16.06 13.62 22.69
CA LEU A 223 -16.81 13.87 21.46
C LEU A 223 -18.28 14.20 21.73
N GLY A 224 -18.83 13.73 22.85
CA GLY A 224 -20.26 13.81 23.17
C GLY A 224 -21.11 12.84 22.35
N VAL A 225 -20.49 11.82 21.73
CA VAL A 225 -21.17 10.83 20.90
C VAL A 225 -20.46 9.48 21.04
N ARG A 226 -21.22 8.39 21.02
CA ARG A 226 -20.66 7.03 20.94
C ARG A 226 -20.08 6.80 19.55
N ILE A 227 -18.88 6.25 19.48
CA ILE A 227 -18.21 6.02 18.22
C ILE A 227 -18.60 4.66 17.63
N SER A 228 -18.86 4.64 16.32
CA SER A 228 -19.07 3.44 15.53
C SER A 228 -18.22 3.51 14.26
N VAL A 229 -18.14 2.40 13.53
CA VAL A 229 -17.49 2.34 12.21
C VAL A 229 -18.08 3.40 11.27
N ASP A 230 -19.40 3.60 11.33
CA ASP A 230 -20.12 4.49 10.42
C ASP A 230 -19.94 5.98 10.75
N ASN A 231 -19.81 6.34 12.03
CA ASN A 231 -19.84 7.75 12.45
C ASN A 231 -18.46 8.34 12.78
N LEU A 232 -17.43 7.51 12.97
CA LEU A 232 -16.14 7.95 13.51
C LEU A 232 -15.47 8.97 12.60
N VAL A 233 -15.36 8.66 11.30
CA VAL A 233 -14.64 9.50 10.34
C VAL A 233 -15.32 10.86 10.22
N ASP A 234 -16.63 10.87 10.03
CA ASP A 234 -17.41 12.10 9.87
C ASP A 234 -17.32 12.96 11.12
N THR A 235 -17.44 12.36 12.30
CA THR A 235 -17.36 13.08 13.59
C THR A 235 -15.98 13.74 13.77
N VAL A 236 -14.91 12.96 13.57
CA VAL A 236 -13.56 13.39 13.93
C VAL A 236 -13.01 14.45 12.95
N VAL A 237 -13.44 14.43 11.70
CA VAL A 237 -13.03 15.41 10.68
C VAL A 237 -13.73 16.77 10.86
N THR A 238 -14.88 16.82 11.55
CA THR A 238 -15.63 18.09 11.72
C THR A 238 -14.84 19.20 12.42
N ARG A 239 -13.96 18.88 13.38
CA ARG A 239 -13.19 19.86 14.15
C ARG A 239 -11.78 19.35 14.42
N ASP A 240 -10.79 20.24 14.29
CA ASP A 240 -9.38 19.92 14.56
C ASP A 240 -9.15 19.35 15.98
N LYS A 241 -9.88 19.85 16.99
CA LYS A 241 -9.78 19.33 18.36
C LYS A 241 -10.18 17.85 18.47
N TYR A 242 -11.15 17.38 17.69
CA TYR A 242 -11.60 15.99 17.68
C TYR A 242 -10.57 15.11 17.00
N TRP A 243 -10.03 15.55 15.85
CA TRP A 243 -8.92 14.89 15.19
C TRP A 243 -7.67 14.78 16.07
N ARG A 244 -7.29 15.84 16.79
CA ARG A 244 -6.18 15.79 17.75
C ARG A 244 -6.45 14.78 18.86
N LYS A 245 -7.64 14.78 19.45
CA LYS A 245 -8.00 13.82 20.51
C LYS A 245 -7.99 12.38 19.98
N PHE A 246 -8.55 12.12 18.81
CA PHE A 246 -8.53 10.82 18.14
C PHE A 246 -7.10 10.36 17.86
N ARG A 247 -6.24 11.26 17.38
CA ARG A 247 -4.83 10.97 17.15
C ARG A 247 -4.13 10.56 18.45
N GLU A 248 -4.39 11.25 19.56
CA GLU A 248 -3.85 10.86 20.87
C GLU A 248 -4.44 9.54 21.38
N PHE A 249 -5.72 9.26 21.08
CA PHE A 249 -6.36 7.97 21.29
C PHE A 249 -5.65 6.82 20.54
N CYS A 250 -5.35 6.97 19.25
CA CYS A 250 -4.63 5.95 18.49
C CYS A 250 -3.16 5.83 18.92
N LYS A 251 -2.48 6.96 19.17
CA LYS A 251 -1.07 6.95 19.58
C LYS A 251 -0.83 6.24 20.90
N GLY A 252 -1.72 6.39 21.89
CA GLY A 252 -1.54 5.71 23.18
C GLY A 252 -1.63 4.20 23.04
N ILE A 253 -2.57 3.69 22.24
CA ILE A 253 -2.68 2.26 21.91
C ILE A 253 -1.40 1.77 21.22
N MET A 254 -0.96 2.47 20.17
CA MET A 254 0.25 2.11 19.43
C MET A 254 1.53 2.15 20.28
N ARG A 255 1.64 3.10 21.21
CA ARG A 255 2.78 3.19 22.14
C ARG A 255 2.79 2.02 23.10
N TYR A 256 1.66 1.72 23.74
CA TYR A 256 1.54 0.59 24.65
C TYR A 256 1.91 -0.73 23.98
N ARG A 257 1.32 -1.03 22.81
CA ARG A 257 1.62 -2.26 22.06
C ARG A 257 3.12 -2.35 21.70
N ARG A 258 3.72 -1.25 21.26
CA ARG A 258 5.16 -1.16 20.98
C ARG A 258 6.02 -1.43 22.21
N ASP A 259 5.66 -0.87 23.35
CA ASP A 259 6.45 -1.00 24.58
C ASP A 259 6.34 -2.43 25.15
N MET A 260 5.16 -3.05 25.05
CA MET A 260 4.98 -4.48 25.34
C MET A 260 5.81 -5.38 24.41
N GLU A 261 5.79 -5.11 23.10
CA GLU A 261 6.58 -5.86 22.12
C GLU A 261 8.08 -5.79 22.44
N LYS A 262 8.61 -4.59 22.75
CA LYS A 262 10.01 -4.42 23.17
C LYS A 262 10.33 -5.18 24.45
N ALA A 263 9.43 -5.18 25.43
CA ALA A 263 9.62 -5.90 26.69
C ALA A 263 9.68 -7.41 26.46
N MET A 264 8.80 -7.95 25.60
CA MET A 264 8.81 -9.37 25.21
C MET A 264 10.07 -9.75 24.43
N GLU A 265 10.47 -8.96 23.44
CA GLU A 265 11.72 -9.21 22.71
C GLU A 265 12.94 -9.20 23.64
N SER A 266 12.97 -8.29 24.61
CA SER A 266 14.04 -8.21 25.62
C SER A 266 14.02 -9.41 26.58
N ALA A 267 12.85 -9.93 26.92
CA ALA A 267 12.71 -11.15 27.73
C ALA A 267 13.17 -12.39 26.94
N ASN A 268 12.76 -12.52 25.68
CA ASN A 268 13.10 -13.65 24.83
C ASN A 268 14.62 -13.71 24.55
N ARG A 269 15.27 -12.56 24.31
CA ARG A 269 16.73 -12.49 24.17
C ARG A 269 17.46 -12.93 25.43
N ARG A 270 16.98 -12.52 26.62
CA ARG A 270 17.54 -12.94 27.92
C ARG A 270 17.36 -14.43 28.18
N GLY A 271 16.21 -15.00 27.83
CA GLY A 271 15.95 -16.44 27.90
C GLY A 271 16.89 -17.24 27.00
N ALA A 272 17.05 -16.83 25.73
CA ALA A 272 17.95 -17.50 24.78
C ALA A 272 19.42 -17.49 25.20
N THR A 273 19.88 -16.44 25.91
CA THR A 273 21.24 -16.42 26.51
C THR A 273 21.39 -17.32 27.73
N SER A 274 20.29 -17.64 28.44
CA SER A 274 20.31 -18.52 29.61
C SER A 274 20.29 -20.00 29.25
N THR A 275 19.66 -20.38 28.13
CA THR A 275 19.56 -21.79 27.68
C THR A 275 20.83 -22.28 26.96
N ARG A 276 21.78 -21.39 26.69
CA ARG A 276 23.03 -21.67 25.96
C ARG A 276 24.25 -21.84 26.86
N ARG A 277 24.05 -21.84 28.18
CA ARG A 277 25.06 -22.11 29.21
C ARG A 277 24.85 -23.49 29.80
#